data_AF-R7VDG9-F1
#
_entry.id   AF-R7VDG9-F1
#
_cell.length_a   1.000
_cell.length_b   1.000
_cell.length_c   1.000
_cell.angle_alpha   90.00
_cell.angle_beta   90.00
_cell.angle_gamma   90.00
#
_symmetry.space_group_name_H-M   'P 1'
#
loop_
_entity.id
_entity.type
_entity.pdbx_description
1 polymer ?
#
loop_
_entity_poly.entity_id
_entity_poly.type
_entity_poly.pdbx_seq_one_letter_code
_entity_poly.pdbx_strand_id
1 'polypeptide(L)'
;ALESGMLFPRESESRQIRELQGMWNFRADTSFDRNAGFKDKWYEQRLEKSGPVIRMPVPSSYNDITVEQDLRDHVGWVWYERDFFVPMDWVQSKRIVLRIDSAHYYAIVVSN
;
A
#
# COMPACT_ATOMS: atom_id res chain seq x y z
N ALA A 1 -17.05 -8.25 11.86
CA ALA A 1 -15.98 -8.86 11.05
C ALA A 1 -16.55 -10.13 10.42
N LEU A 2 -16.27 -10.41 9.14
CA LEU A 2 -16.68 -11.68 8.55
C LEU A 2 -15.86 -12.80 9.21
N GLU A 3 -16.54 -13.82 9.74
CA GLU A 3 -15.94 -15.00 10.36
C GLU A 3 -15.25 -15.88 9.31
N SER A 4 -14.13 -15.43 8.77
CA SER A 4 -13.26 -16.24 7.91
C SER A 4 -11.88 -16.37 8.54
N GLY A 5 -11.35 -17.59 8.57
CA GLY A 5 -10.03 -17.85 9.14
C GLY A 5 -8.90 -17.12 8.38
N MET A 6 -7.96 -16.54 9.13
CA MET A 6 -6.79 -15.82 8.60
C MET A 6 -5.60 -16.76 8.36
N LEU A 7 -5.82 -17.88 7.67
CA LEU A 7 -4.75 -18.82 7.34
C LEU A 7 -3.65 -18.13 6.52
N PHE A 8 -2.40 -18.47 6.80
CA PHE A 8 -1.28 -17.97 6.02
C PHE A 8 -1.38 -18.45 4.56
N PRO A 9 -1.19 -17.58 3.55
CA PRO A 9 -1.26 -17.99 2.15
C PRO A 9 -0.20 -19.05 1.84
N ARG A 10 -0.60 -20.09 1.11
CA ARG A 10 0.32 -21.11 0.56
C ARG A 10 -0.12 -21.47 -0.85
N GLU A 11 0.84 -21.67 -1.74
CA GLU A 11 0.57 -22.18 -3.08
C GLU A 11 0.07 -23.63 -3.00
N SER A 12 -0.85 -23.97 -3.91
CA SER A 12 -1.38 -25.31 -4.09
C SER A 12 -2.00 -25.44 -5.47
N GLU A 13 -2.52 -26.63 -5.80
CA GLU A 13 -3.26 -26.87 -7.05
C GLU A 13 -4.45 -25.91 -7.26
N SER A 14 -4.99 -25.34 -6.16
CA SER A 14 -6.13 -24.42 -6.21
C SER A 14 -5.79 -22.98 -5.82
N ARG A 15 -4.55 -22.68 -5.41
CA ARG A 15 -4.14 -21.36 -4.88
C ARG A 15 -2.81 -20.93 -5.48
N GLN A 16 -2.79 -19.72 -6.03
CA GLN A 16 -1.57 -19.09 -6.53
C GLN A 16 -1.31 -17.83 -5.72
N ILE A 17 -0.02 -17.51 -5.52
CA ILE A 17 0.41 -16.34 -4.77
C ILE A 17 1.22 -15.44 -5.68
N ARG A 18 0.95 -14.13 -5.61
CA ARG A 18 1.78 -13.11 -6.23
C ARG A 18 2.22 -12.14 -5.16
N GLU A 19 3.50 -12.12 -4.87
CA GLU A 19 4.09 -11.15 -3.95
C GLU A 19 4.15 -9.77 -4.60
N LEU A 20 3.81 -8.74 -3.83
CA LEU A 20 3.87 -7.34 -4.24
C LEU A 20 5.04 -6.59 -3.58
N GLN A 21 6.07 -7.34 -3.17
CA GLN A 21 7.29 -6.79 -2.58
C GLN A 21 8.12 -5.98 -3.60
N GLY A 22 9.03 -5.14 -3.10
CA GLY A 22 9.92 -4.29 -3.88
C GLY A 22 9.61 -2.81 -3.67
N MET A 23 9.86 -1.99 -4.69
CA MET A 23 9.70 -0.54 -4.57
C MET A 23 8.25 -0.11 -4.82
N TRP A 24 7.75 0.75 -3.95
CA TRP A 24 6.45 1.40 -4.03
C TRP A 24 6.65 2.91 -4.16
N ASN A 25 5.70 3.60 -4.79
CA ASN A 25 5.63 5.05 -4.69
C ASN A 25 5.18 5.42 -3.28
N PHE A 26 5.82 6.42 -2.71
CA PHE A 26 5.60 6.82 -1.33
C PHE A 26 5.52 8.33 -1.19
N ARG A 27 4.61 8.79 -0.33
CA ARG A 27 4.51 10.19 0.07
C ARG A 27 3.97 10.31 1.49
N ALA A 28 4.66 11.05 2.34
CA ALA A 28 4.11 11.49 3.63
C ALA A 28 3.22 12.73 3.42
N ASP A 29 2.07 12.78 4.11
CA ASP A 29 1.25 13.99 4.13
C ASP A 29 1.82 14.98 5.14
N THR A 30 2.63 15.93 4.65
CA THR A 30 3.27 16.96 5.47
C THR A 30 2.41 18.22 5.65
N SER A 31 1.13 18.21 5.24
CA SER A 31 0.22 19.35 5.44
C SER A 31 0.04 19.65 6.93
N PHE A 32 -0.27 20.91 7.27
CA PHE A 32 -0.41 21.35 8.66
C PHE A 32 -1.34 20.46 9.52
N ASP A 33 -2.45 20.01 8.93
CA ASP A 33 -3.46 19.15 9.58
C ASP A 33 -3.30 17.66 9.26
N ARG A 34 -2.25 17.28 8.50
CA ARG A 34 -1.97 15.92 8.05
C ARG A 34 -3.13 15.27 7.28
N ASN A 35 -3.94 16.05 6.58
CA ASN A 35 -5.18 15.55 5.98
C ASN A 35 -5.38 15.99 4.52
N ALA A 36 -4.37 16.60 3.90
CA ALA A 36 -4.43 17.00 2.50
C ALA A 36 -4.68 15.80 1.57
N GLY A 37 -4.09 14.63 1.86
CA GLY A 37 -4.28 13.45 1.03
C GLY A 37 -5.73 12.96 0.93
N PHE A 38 -6.52 13.16 1.99
CA PHE A 38 -7.95 12.87 1.96
C PHE A 38 -8.76 14.01 1.36
N LYS A 39 -8.46 15.26 1.73
CA LYS A 39 -9.17 16.45 1.23
C LYS A 39 -9.07 16.59 -0.29
N ASP A 40 -7.87 16.39 -0.81
CA ASP A 40 -7.55 16.47 -2.23
C ASP A 40 -7.64 15.11 -2.93
N LYS A 41 -8.08 14.08 -2.19
CA LYS A 41 -8.35 12.73 -2.68
C LYS A 41 -7.22 12.13 -3.51
N TRP A 42 -6.01 12.09 -2.96
CA TRP A 42 -4.83 11.59 -3.66
C TRP A 42 -5.00 10.15 -4.18
N TYR A 43 -5.90 9.35 -3.58
CA TYR A 43 -6.23 7.99 -4.00
C TYR A 43 -7.09 7.87 -5.26
N GLU A 44 -7.70 8.96 -5.77
CA GLU A 44 -8.52 8.91 -7.00
C GLU A 44 -7.69 8.95 -8.29
N GLN A 45 -6.38 9.16 -8.19
CA GLN A 45 -5.46 9.19 -9.32
C GLN A 45 -4.08 8.64 -8.93
N ARG A 46 -3.16 8.55 -9.90
CA ARG A 46 -1.76 8.20 -9.62
C ARG A 46 -1.18 9.20 -8.61
N LEU A 47 -0.52 8.73 -7.57
CA LEU A 47 0.01 9.53 -6.45
C LEU A 47 1.01 10.60 -6.95
N GLU A 48 1.80 10.28 -7.96
CA GLU A 48 2.71 11.22 -8.62
C GLU A 48 2.00 12.42 -9.28
N LYS A 49 0.70 12.29 -9.61
CA LYS A 49 -0.10 13.39 -10.16
C LYS A 49 -0.61 14.34 -9.08
N SER A 50 -0.62 13.93 -7.81
CA SER A 50 -0.98 14.83 -6.70
C SER A 50 0.24 15.56 -6.11
N GLY A 51 1.46 15.21 -6.52
CA GLY A 51 2.70 15.87 -6.10
C GLY A 51 3.91 14.93 -6.11
N PRO A 52 5.08 15.40 -5.65
CA PRO A 52 6.31 14.60 -5.62
C PRO A 52 6.17 13.33 -4.79
N VAL A 53 6.72 12.24 -5.29
CA VAL A 53 6.80 10.94 -4.62
C VAL A 53 8.24 10.47 -4.56
N ILE A 54 8.56 9.67 -3.55
CA ILE A 54 9.83 8.95 -3.46
C ILE A 54 9.58 7.44 -3.58
N ARG A 55 10.64 6.67 -3.84
CA ARG A 55 10.56 5.21 -3.89
C ARG A 55 10.85 4.64 -2.50
N MET A 56 9.93 3.82 -1.98
CA MET A 56 10.07 3.19 -0.67
C MET A 56 10.02 1.67 -0.80
N PRO A 57 10.96 0.92 -0.18
CA PRO A 57 10.95 -0.53 -0.22
C PRO A 57 9.84 -1.10 0.66
N VAL A 58 9.23 -2.20 0.20
CA VAL A 58 8.28 -3.01 0.95
C VAL A 58 8.74 -4.48 0.85
N PRO A 59 8.93 -5.20 1.97
CA PRO A 59 8.65 -4.77 3.36
C PRO A 59 9.77 -3.89 3.93
N SER A 60 9.40 -2.78 4.56
CA SER A 60 10.30 -1.98 5.39
C SER A 60 9.51 -0.96 6.21
N SER A 61 10.06 -0.55 7.35
CA SER A 61 9.67 0.72 7.97
C SER A 61 10.24 1.87 7.14
N TYR A 62 9.49 2.95 6.92
CA TYR A 62 9.98 4.10 6.15
C TYR A 62 10.92 5.00 6.96
N ASN A 63 10.82 4.97 8.30
CA ASN A 63 11.48 5.93 9.19
C ASN A 63 13.02 5.95 9.05
N ASP A 64 13.63 4.82 8.68
CA ASP A 64 15.08 4.65 8.62
C ASP A 64 15.63 4.48 7.18
N ILE A 65 14.78 4.67 6.16
CA ILE A 65 15.19 4.49 4.75
C ILE A 65 15.83 5.77 4.19
N THR A 66 15.32 6.93 4.58
CA THR A 66 15.82 8.22 4.11
C THR A 66 16.66 8.90 5.18
N VAL A 67 17.40 9.93 4.80
CA VAL A 67 18.17 10.76 5.74
C VAL A 67 17.36 11.96 6.26
N GLU A 68 16.08 12.08 5.89
CA GLU A 68 15.24 13.21 6.25
C GLU A 68 14.67 13.03 7.66
N GLN A 69 15.07 13.92 8.57
CA GLN A 69 14.61 13.88 9.97
C GLN A 69 13.08 14.04 10.07
N ASP A 70 12.50 14.91 9.25
CA ASP A 70 11.05 15.11 9.21
C ASP A 70 10.28 13.84 8.87
N LEU A 71 10.83 12.97 8.00
CA LEU A 71 10.21 11.70 7.67
C LEU A 71 10.42 10.66 8.76
N ARG A 72 11.60 10.65 9.39
CA ARG A 72 11.93 9.75 10.50
C ARG A 72 10.99 9.97 11.69
N ASP A 73 10.74 11.23 12.04
CA ASP A 73 9.93 11.62 13.19
C ASP A 73 8.47 11.94 12.77
N HIS A 74 8.07 11.58 11.55
CA HIS A 74 6.74 11.89 10.99
C HIS A 74 5.61 11.25 11.79
N VAL A 75 4.61 12.06 12.12
CA VAL A 75 3.33 11.62 12.68
C VAL A 75 2.22 12.14 11.78
N GLY A 76 1.46 11.21 11.21
CA GLY A 76 0.37 11.50 10.28
C GLY A 76 0.22 10.39 9.26
N TRP A 77 -0.49 10.70 8.17
CA TRP A 77 -0.71 9.74 7.10
C TRP A 77 0.51 9.64 6.19
N VAL A 78 0.75 8.42 5.74
CA VAL A 78 1.68 8.10 4.67
C VAL A 78 0.93 7.31 3.61
N TRP A 79 1.26 7.58 2.36
CA TRP A 79 0.61 7.01 1.20
C TRP A 79 1.60 6.10 0.50
N TYR A 80 1.20 4.85 0.29
CA TYR A 80 1.92 3.87 -0.51
C TYR A 80 1.08 3.55 -1.75
N GLU A 81 1.70 3.57 -2.92
CA GLU A 81 1.06 3.21 -4.19
C GLU A 81 1.93 2.22 -4.96
N ARG A 82 1.28 1.22 -5.55
CA ARG A 82 1.92 0.30 -6.49
C ARG A 82 0.93 -0.18 -7.55
N ASP A 83 1.35 -0.04 -8.80
CA ASP A 83 0.73 -0.73 -9.92
C ASP A 83 1.26 -2.17 -10.03
N PHE A 84 0.37 -3.10 -10.32
CA PHE A 84 0.73 -4.47 -10.66
C PHE A 84 -0.30 -5.07 -11.61
N PHE A 85 0.12 -6.07 -12.38
CA PHE A 85 -0.76 -6.80 -13.27
C PHE A 85 -1.37 -7.99 -12.55
N VAL A 86 -2.68 -8.16 -12.67
CA VAL A 86 -3.36 -9.40 -12.26
C VAL A 86 -3.40 -10.34 -13.48
N PRO A 87 -2.97 -11.61 -13.34
CA PRO A 87 -3.08 -12.58 -14.43
C PRO A 87 -4.52 -12.70 -14.93
N MET A 88 -4.73 -12.71 -16.25
CA MET A 88 -6.07 -12.71 -16.83
C MET A 88 -6.92 -13.90 -16.38
N ASP A 89 -6.30 -15.08 -16.24
CA ASP A 89 -6.95 -16.30 -15.78
C ASP A 89 -7.55 -16.15 -14.36
N TRP A 90 -6.96 -15.29 -13.52
CA TRP A 90 -7.50 -15.00 -12.19
C TRP A 90 -8.79 -14.20 -12.28
N VAL A 91 -8.78 -13.16 -13.10
CA VAL A 91 -9.94 -12.27 -13.30
C VAL A 91 -11.14 -13.02 -13.83
N GLN A 92 -10.91 -14.01 -14.71
CA GLN A 92 -11.99 -14.77 -15.33
C GLN A 92 -12.63 -15.83 -14.43
N SER A 93 -11.85 -16.47 -13.56
CA SER A 93 -12.28 -17.74 -12.94
C SER A 93 -11.88 -17.94 -11.47
N LYS A 94 -11.18 -16.98 -10.84
CA LYS A 94 -10.65 -17.14 -9.48
C LYS A 94 -11.16 -16.04 -8.54
N ARG A 95 -11.22 -16.38 -7.24
CA ARG A 95 -11.37 -15.38 -6.17
C ARG A 95 -10.02 -14.72 -5.94
N ILE A 96 -9.96 -13.40 -6.14
CA ILE A 96 -8.78 -12.59 -5.87
C ILE A 96 -8.88 -12.03 -4.45
N VAL A 97 -7.80 -12.13 -3.68
CA VAL A 97 -7.70 -11.59 -2.32
C VAL A 97 -6.39 -10.81 -2.21
N LEU A 98 -6.48 -9.52 -1.85
CA LEU A 98 -5.33 -8.74 -1.44
C LEU A 98 -5.12 -8.94 0.07
N ARG A 99 -3.94 -9.41 0.46
CA ARG A 99 -3.57 -9.59 1.87
C ARG A 99 -2.45 -8.62 2.23
N ILE A 100 -2.68 -7.85 3.30
CA ILE A 100 -1.67 -7.02 3.94
C ILE A 100 -1.33 -7.70 5.26
N ASP A 101 -0.07 -8.12 5.42
CA ASP A 101 0.35 -8.82 6.64
C ASP A 101 0.37 -7.87 7.85
N SER A 102 0.84 -6.64 7.66
CA SER A 102 0.77 -5.59 8.67
C SER A 102 0.80 -4.19 8.05
N ALA A 103 0.10 -3.26 8.70
CA ALA A 103 0.13 -1.82 8.42
C ALA A 103 -0.23 -1.09 9.73
N HIS A 104 0.34 0.11 9.94
CA HIS A 104 0.39 0.71 11.27
C HIS A 104 -0.10 2.17 11.29
N TYR A 105 -0.87 2.64 12.27
CA TYR A 105 -1.77 1.88 13.19
C TYR A 105 -3.18 1.72 12.60
N TYR A 106 -3.51 2.48 11.57
CA TYR A 106 -4.77 2.40 10.85
C TYR A 106 -4.48 2.49 9.36
N ALA A 107 -5.08 1.59 8.58
CA ALA A 107 -4.82 1.49 7.16
C ALA A 107 -6.13 1.54 6.37
N ILE A 108 -6.12 2.31 5.30
CA ILE A 108 -7.17 2.32 4.29
C ILE A 108 -6.53 1.78 3.01
N VAL A 109 -7.16 0.77 2.42
CA VAL A 109 -6.71 0.16 1.17
C VAL A 109 -7.71 0.53 0.09
N VAL A 110 -7.20 1.17 -0.97
CA VAL A 110 -7.97 1.52 -2.16
C VAL A 110 -7.39 0.73 -3.32
N SER A 111 -8.27 0.09 -4.10
CA SER A 111 -7.93 -0.57 -5.36
C SER A 111 -8.94 -0.12 -6.41
N ASN A 112 -8.46 0.14 -7.62
CA ASN A 112 -9.29 0.38 -8.79
C ASN A 112 -9.68 -0.93 -9.47
#